data_AF-A0A957GQ02-F1
#
_entry.id   AF-A0A957GQ02-F1
#
_cell.length_a   1.000
_cell.length_b   1.000
_cell.length_c   1.000
_cell.angle_alpha   90.00
_cell.angle_beta   90.00
_cell.angle_gamma   90.00
#
_symmetry.space_group_name_H-M   'P 1'
#
loop_
_entity.id
_entity.type
_entity.pdbx_description
1 polymer ?
#
loop_
_entity_poly.entity_id
_entity_poly.type
_entity_poly.pdbx_seq_one_letter_code
_entity_poly.pdbx_strand_id
1 'polypeptide(L)'
;MRAVIIGLDAFEPRTFERLYEQGKLPNLGKYVPAGKYSRFAVSNPPQSEVSWTSIATGLNPGGHGMFDFVHRNPANYALNVSLLPTESGFGGTRFAYPFKVTTLFDQAVKQGYPATALWWPALFPARMQSPVRTLPGLGTPDILGRLGVGTFFTTDQDLVHEKGRKTPVFVLQATGNGRYKGLLHGPMRKTRNGVEASTIDVNIDRVDEHAAHIQVDKHQLALQAGQWSPIIELSFKVSRFFSIRAITRFILKQTKPYLEIYALPLQIHPERSPWPYGTPRDFVKKTWKERGPFLTLGWPQDTTALEDGCITDDQFPSLCDDIVAKREQILMYHLDQFKEGVLANVFDTMDRVQHMFWRDRPDVIEAWYGKLDGIVGRVE
;
A
#
# COMPACT_ATOMS: atom_id res chain seq x y z
N MET A 1 -18.97 21.53 -13.05
CA MET A 1 -18.91 20.07 -13.32
C MET A 1 -18.68 19.33 -12.00
N ARG A 2 -19.32 18.18 -11.73
CA ARG A 2 -19.02 17.32 -10.58
C ARG A 2 -18.90 15.87 -11.06
N ALA A 3 -17.71 15.29 -10.95
CA ALA A 3 -17.47 13.90 -11.31
C ALA A 3 -16.76 13.19 -10.15
N VAL A 4 -17.36 12.10 -9.68
CA VAL A 4 -16.74 11.18 -8.71
C VAL A 4 -16.45 9.87 -9.43
N ILE A 5 -15.21 9.39 -9.32
CA ILE A 5 -14.75 8.15 -9.96
C ILE A 5 -14.29 7.20 -8.86
N ILE A 6 -15.00 6.08 -8.70
CA ILE A 6 -14.63 5.01 -7.78
C ILE A 6 -14.08 3.84 -8.59
N GLY A 7 -12.79 3.58 -8.45
CA GLY A 7 -12.12 2.43 -9.04
C GLY A 7 -12.13 1.24 -8.07
N LEU A 8 -12.59 0.09 -8.54
CA LEU A 8 -12.57 -1.18 -7.82
C LEU A 8 -11.63 -2.14 -8.58
N ASP A 9 -10.44 -2.40 -8.05
CA ASP A 9 -9.45 -3.25 -8.73
C ASP A 9 -9.88 -4.72 -8.76
N ALA A 10 -9.64 -5.38 -9.88
CA ALA A 10 -10.04 -6.76 -10.17
C ALA A 10 -11.53 -7.10 -9.90
N PHE A 11 -12.44 -6.11 -10.01
CA PHE A 11 -13.88 -6.32 -9.83
C PHE A 11 -14.49 -6.98 -11.07
N GLU A 12 -14.74 -8.29 -11.00
CA GLU A 12 -15.06 -9.14 -12.15
C GLU A 12 -16.57 -9.12 -12.47
N PRO A 13 -16.96 -8.81 -13.73
CA PRO A 13 -18.37 -8.64 -14.12
C PRO A 13 -19.27 -9.85 -13.87
N ARG A 14 -18.83 -11.08 -14.13
CA ARG A 14 -19.69 -12.28 -13.96
C ARG A 14 -19.99 -12.54 -12.49
N THR A 15 -19.02 -12.28 -11.62
CA THR A 15 -19.18 -12.38 -10.17
C THR A 15 -20.16 -11.32 -9.68
N PHE A 16 -20.03 -10.09 -10.15
CA PHE A 16 -21.00 -9.02 -9.88
C PHE A 16 -22.42 -9.42 -10.33
N GLU A 17 -22.59 -9.84 -11.57
CA GLU A 17 -23.91 -10.20 -12.14
C GLU A 17 -24.57 -11.33 -11.35
N ARG A 18 -23.82 -12.38 -11.02
CA ARG A 18 -24.32 -13.49 -10.20
C ARG A 18 -24.78 -13.01 -8.81
N LEU A 19 -24.00 -12.17 -8.14
CA LEU A 19 -24.35 -11.65 -6.82
C LEU A 19 -25.51 -10.64 -6.88
N TYR A 20 -25.60 -9.86 -7.95
CA TYR A 20 -26.71 -8.98 -8.25
C TYR A 20 -28.02 -9.76 -8.45
N GLU A 21 -28.00 -10.84 -9.25
CA GLU A 21 -29.17 -11.72 -9.46
C GLU A 21 -29.63 -12.38 -8.15
N GLN A 22 -28.72 -12.58 -7.20
CA GLN A 22 -29.01 -13.05 -5.84
C GLN A 22 -29.52 -11.95 -4.89
N GLY A 23 -29.62 -10.70 -5.34
CA GLY A 23 -30.03 -9.56 -4.51
C GLY A 23 -29.01 -9.12 -3.46
N LYS A 24 -27.75 -9.56 -3.58
CA LYS A 24 -26.71 -9.31 -2.56
C LYS A 24 -25.99 -7.96 -2.71
N LEU A 25 -26.12 -7.28 -3.85
CA LEU A 25 -25.42 -6.02 -4.18
C LEU A 25 -26.43 -4.92 -4.53
N PRO A 26 -27.24 -4.42 -3.57
CA PRO A 26 -28.33 -3.50 -3.86
C PRO A 26 -27.87 -2.12 -4.36
N ASN A 27 -26.71 -1.63 -3.91
CA ASN A 27 -26.26 -0.27 -4.24
C ASN A 27 -25.74 -0.17 -5.68
N LEU A 28 -24.93 -1.13 -6.11
CA LEU A 28 -24.46 -1.26 -7.48
C LEU A 28 -25.56 -1.85 -8.38
N GLY A 29 -26.36 -2.78 -7.86
CA GLY A 29 -27.40 -3.48 -8.59
C GLY A 29 -28.47 -2.55 -9.18
N LYS A 30 -28.79 -1.43 -8.51
CA LYS A 30 -29.78 -0.46 -9.00
C LYS A 30 -29.42 0.20 -10.34
N TYR A 31 -28.14 0.19 -10.72
CA TYR A 31 -27.69 0.74 -12.00
C TYR A 31 -28.03 -0.15 -13.21
N VAL A 32 -28.21 -1.46 -12.98
CA VAL A 32 -28.54 -2.43 -14.04
C VAL A 32 -29.91 -2.14 -14.66
N PRO A 33 -31.04 -2.12 -13.90
CA PRO A 33 -32.35 -1.83 -14.47
C PRO A 33 -32.48 -0.38 -14.97
N ALA A 34 -31.61 0.53 -14.49
CA ALA A 34 -31.55 1.92 -14.95
C ALA A 34 -30.79 2.11 -16.28
N GLY A 35 -30.27 1.03 -16.89
CA GLY A 35 -29.48 1.10 -18.12
C GLY A 35 -28.11 1.78 -17.95
N LYS A 36 -27.58 1.82 -16.73
CA LYS A 36 -26.31 2.48 -16.34
C LYS A 36 -25.18 1.49 -16.06
N TYR A 37 -25.36 0.23 -16.43
CA TYR A 37 -24.35 -0.81 -16.36
C TYR A 37 -23.92 -1.21 -17.78
N SER A 38 -22.62 -1.35 -17.99
CA SER A 38 -22.06 -1.89 -19.23
C SER A 38 -20.74 -2.58 -18.95
N ARG A 39 -20.47 -3.67 -19.68
CA ARG A 39 -19.16 -4.29 -19.72
C ARG A 39 -18.27 -3.53 -20.68
N PHE A 40 -17.03 -3.26 -20.29
CA PHE A 40 -16.02 -2.67 -21.17
C PHE A 40 -14.86 -3.63 -21.38
N ALA A 41 -14.17 -3.47 -22.51
CA ALA A 41 -12.93 -4.19 -22.77
C ALA A 41 -11.80 -3.65 -21.89
N VAL A 42 -11.05 -4.54 -21.26
CA VAL A 42 -9.81 -4.21 -20.53
C VAL A 42 -8.67 -3.92 -21.50
N SER A 43 -7.62 -3.26 -21.02
CA SER A 43 -6.41 -3.01 -21.82
C SER A 43 -5.77 -4.33 -22.28
N ASN A 44 -4.98 -4.26 -23.35
CA ASN A 44 -4.12 -5.37 -23.76
C ASN A 44 -2.64 -4.96 -23.62
N PRO A 45 -1.89 -5.51 -22.65
CA PRO A 45 -2.28 -6.61 -21.76
C PRO A 45 -3.21 -6.19 -20.59
N PRO A 46 -3.97 -7.13 -20.00
CA PRO A 46 -4.91 -6.88 -18.92
C PRO A 46 -4.21 -6.86 -17.55
N GLN A 47 -3.27 -5.94 -17.38
CA GLN A 47 -2.54 -5.73 -16.12
C GLN A 47 -2.97 -4.41 -15.46
N SER A 48 -2.87 -4.34 -14.12
CA SER A 48 -3.40 -3.21 -13.34
C SER A 48 -2.74 -1.89 -13.73
N GLU A 49 -1.42 -1.81 -13.75
CA GLU A 49 -0.65 -0.62 -14.15
C GLU A 49 -0.96 -0.17 -15.57
N VAL A 50 -1.21 -1.11 -16.49
CA VAL A 50 -1.57 -0.81 -17.88
C VAL A 50 -3.00 -0.25 -17.93
N SER A 51 -3.95 -0.96 -17.32
CA SER A 51 -5.38 -0.61 -17.30
C SER A 51 -5.62 0.75 -16.63
N TRP A 52 -5.06 0.95 -15.44
CA TRP A 52 -5.23 2.19 -14.68
C TRP A 52 -4.55 3.39 -15.34
N THR A 53 -3.43 3.18 -16.04
CA THR A 53 -2.80 4.23 -16.86
C THR A 53 -3.64 4.54 -18.09
N SER A 54 -4.23 3.53 -18.74
CA SER A 54 -5.18 3.73 -19.85
C SER A 54 -6.40 4.55 -19.40
N ILE A 55 -7.01 4.21 -18.26
CA ILE A 55 -8.13 4.97 -17.69
C ILE A 55 -7.70 6.41 -17.38
N ALA A 56 -6.53 6.60 -16.75
CA ALA A 56 -6.05 7.93 -16.38
C ALA A 56 -5.81 8.84 -17.59
N THR A 57 -5.44 8.28 -18.74
CA THR A 57 -4.93 9.05 -19.89
C THR A 57 -5.88 9.07 -21.08
N GLY A 58 -6.82 8.12 -21.16
CA GLY A 58 -7.63 7.87 -22.34
C GLY A 58 -6.83 7.29 -23.52
N LEU A 59 -5.58 6.89 -23.30
CA LEU A 59 -4.69 6.31 -24.31
C LEU A 59 -4.58 4.80 -24.11
N ASN A 60 -4.20 4.09 -25.17
CA ASN A 60 -3.79 2.69 -25.07
C ASN A 60 -2.29 2.57 -24.69
N PRO A 61 -1.75 1.35 -24.48
CA PRO A 61 -0.36 1.14 -24.12
C PRO A 61 0.66 1.80 -25.05
N GLY A 62 0.38 1.83 -26.35
CA GLY A 62 1.21 2.52 -27.35
C GLY A 62 1.26 4.04 -27.15
N GLY A 63 0.20 4.65 -26.61
CA GLY A 63 0.13 6.08 -26.34
C GLY A 63 0.75 6.50 -25.01
N HIS A 64 0.55 5.73 -23.93
CA HIS A 64 1.07 6.08 -22.61
C HIS A 64 2.42 5.41 -22.26
N GLY A 65 2.83 4.39 -23.00
CA GLY A 65 4.14 3.74 -22.87
C GLY A 65 4.26 2.71 -21.74
N MET A 66 3.16 2.37 -21.06
CA MET A 66 3.14 1.31 -20.04
C MET A 66 2.63 0.03 -20.69
N PHE A 67 3.46 -1.01 -20.71
CA PHE A 67 3.14 -2.27 -21.38
C PHE A 67 3.12 -3.48 -20.45
N ASP A 68 3.79 -3.41 -19.29
CA ASP A 68 3.88 -4.49 -18.32
C ASP A 68 4.45 -3.96 -16.98
N PHE A 69 4.37 -4.75 -15.91
CA PHE A 69 5.01 -4.51 -14.62
C PHE A 69 6.53 -4.54 -14.74
N VAL A 70 7.05 -5.33 -15.68
CA VAL A 70 8.48 -5.48 -15.94
C VAL A 70 8.78 -5.14 -17.39
N HIS A 71 9.71 -4.22 -17.63
CA HIS A 71 10.24 -3.98 -18.97
C HIS A 71 11.74 -4.28 -19.03
N ARG A 72 12.19 -4.73 -20.20
CA ARG A 72 13.61 -4.88 -20.48
C ARG A 72 14.20 -3.54 -20.93
N ASN A 73 15.39 -3.21 -20.46
CA ASN A 73 16.20 -2.17 -21.05
C ASN A 73 16.70 -2.67 -22.43
N PRO A 74 16.39 -1.99 -23.55
CA PRO A 74 16.77 -2.46 -24.87
C PRO A 74 18.30 -2.43 -25.11
N ALA A 75 19.06 -1.65 -24.34
CA ALA A 75 20.50 -1.53 -24.52
C ALA A 75 21.28 -2.68 -23.87
N ASN A 76 20.79 -3.24 -22.76
CA ASN A 76 21.53 -4.23 -21.97
C ASN A 76 20.68 -5.40 -21.44
N TYR A 77 19.40 -5.47 -21.81
CA TYR A 77 18.44 -6.50 -21.41
C TYR A 77 18.18 -6.62 -19.89
N ALA A 78 18.64 -5.65 -19.08
CA ALA A 78 18.33 -5.62 -17.67
C ALA A 78 16.82 -5.45 -17.46
N LEU A 79 16.27 -6.15 -16.46
CA LEU A 79 14.86 -6.04 -16.08
C LEU A 79 14.66 -4.85 -15.15
N ASN A 80 13.65 -4.03 -15.44
CA ASN A 80 13.25 -2.89 -14.65
C ASN A 80 11.77 -3.02 -14.28
N VAL A 81 11.41 -2.56 -13.08
CA VAL A 81 10.00 -2.44 -12.67
C VAL A 81 9.42 -1.17 -13.30
N SER A 82 8.42 -1.30 -14.16
CA SER A 82 7.84 -0.19 -14.94
C SER A 82 7.18 0.88 -14.08
N LEU A 83 6.69 0.50 -12.90
CA LEU A 83 6.10 1.41 -11.92
C LEU A 83 7.12 2.21 -11.12
N LEU A 84 8.39 1.79 -11.12
CA LEU A 84 9.47 2.39 -10.33
C LEU A 84 10.69 2.69 -11.22
N PRO A 85 10.53 3.40 -12.35
CA PRO A 85 11.67 3.72 -13.18
C PRO A 85 12.60 4.66 -12.42
N THR A 86 13.89 4.57 -12.72
CA THR A 86 14.90 5.42 -12.10
C THR A 86 15.72 6.16 -13.15
N GLU A 87 16.14 7.37 -12.81
CA GLU A 87 17.02 8.21 -13.63
C GLU A 87 18.28 8.54 -12.82
N SER A 88 19.45 8.38 -13.43
CA SER A 88 20.73 8.82 -12.87
C SER A 88 20.96 10.29 -13.17
N GLY A 89 21.34 11.09 -12.17
CA GLY A 89 21.73 12.49 -12.34
C GLY A 89 22.90 12.90 -11.45
N PHE A 90 23.30 14.18 -11.54
CA PHE A 90 24.43 14.75 -10.80
C PHE A 90 24.32 14.60 -9.27
N GLY A 91 23.12 14.35 -8.74
CA GLY A 91 22.84 14.11 -7.31
C GLY A 91 22.56 12.64 -6.94
N GLY A 92 22.83 11.68 -7.83
CA GLY A 92 22.53 10.26 -7.64
C GLY A 92 21.27 9.80 -8.38
N THR A 93 20.83 8.58 -8.07
CA THR A 93 19.65 7.94 -8.67
C THR A 93 18.37 8.43 -8.01
N ARG A 94 17.38 8.83 -8.81
CA ARG A 94 16.04 9.23 -8.34
C ARG A 94 14.96 8.44 -9.07
N PHE A 95 13.79 8.31 -8.44
CA PHE A 95 12.62 7.81 -9.14
C PHE A 95 12.17 8.79 -10.23
N ALA A 96 11.82 8.25 -11.39
CA ALA A 96 11.24 8.95 -12.51
C ALA A 96 9.74 8.67 -12.58
N TYR A 97 9.00 9.46 -13.36
CA TYR A 97 7.58 9.21 -13.57
C TYR A 97 7.39 8.00 -14.50
N PRO A 98 6.51 7.03 -14.15
CA PRO A 98 6.19 5.87 -14.99
C PRO A 98 5.73 6.24 -16.40
N PHE A 99 5.00 7.34 -16.53
CA PHE A 99 4.58 7.92 -17.80
C PHE A 99 4.64 9.45 -17.76
N LYS A 100 4.65 10.10 -18.93
CA LYS A 100 4.74 11.57 -19.07
C LYS A 100 3.55 12.21 -19.80
N VAL A 101 2.61 11.39 -20.28
CA VAL A 101 1.39 11.86 -20.94
C VAL A 101 0.42 12.53 -19.97
N THR A 102 -0.42 13.42 -20.50
CA THR A 102 -1.43 14.14 -19.72
C THR A 102 -2.55 13.21 -19.27
N THR A 103 -2.94 13.31 -18.01
CA THR A 103 -4.09 12.57 -17.45
C THR A 103 -5.39 13.37 -17.54
N LEU A 104 -6.53 12.71 -17.34
CA LEU A 104 -7.84 13.34 -17.19
C LEU A 104 -7.85 14.35 -16.02
N PHE A 105 -7.06 14.09 -14.96
CA PHE A 105 -6.91 14.99 -13.83
C PHE A 105 -6.19 16.28 -14.23
N ASP A 106 -5.11 16.14 -14.99
CA ASP A 106 -4.37 17.29 -15.53
C ASP A 106 -5.25 18.09 -16.50
N GLN A 107 -6.07 17.42 -17.32
CA GLN A 107 -7.02 18.10 -18.22
C GLN A 107 -8.11 18.85 -17.45
N ALA A 108 -8.66 18.26 -16.39
CA ALA A 108 -9.65 18.93 -15.55
C ALA A 108 -9.08 20.23 -14.98
N VAL A 109 -7.86 20.19 -14.43
CA VAL A 109 -7.23 21.42 -13.90
C VAL A 109 -6.89 22.42 -14.99
N LYS A 110 -6.44 21.97 -16.16
CA LYS A 110 -6.21 22.85 -17.31
C LYS A 110 -7.49 23.58 -17.76
N GLN A 111 -8.65 22.96 -17.58
CA GLN A 111 -9.96 23.55 -17.86
C GLN A 111 -10.52 24.42 -16.70
N GLY A 112 -9.74 24.61 -15.63
CA GLY A 112 -10.14 25.42 -14.48
C GLY A 112 -10.89 24.65 -13.38
N TYR A 113 -11.00 23.33 -13.47
CA TYR A 113 -11.68 22.51 -12.47
C TYR A 113 -10.68 21.82 -11.52
N PRO A 114 -10.90 21.84 -10.19
CA PRO A 114 -10.06 21.07 -9.26
C PRO A 114 -10.07 19.57 -9.57
N ALA A 115 -8.94 18.90 -9.36
CA ALA A 115 -8.85 17.45 -9.48
C ALA A 115 -8.16 16.85 -8.25
N THR A 116 -8.72 15.76 -7.73
CA THR A 116 -8.17 14.95 -6.64
C THR A 116 -8.13 13.49 -7.06
N ALA A 117 -6.98 12.83 -6.91
CA ALA A 117 -6.76 11.42 -7.19
C ALA A 117 -6.19 10.73 -5.93
N LEU A 118 -6.98 9.84 -5.34
CA LEU A 118 -6.65 9.10 -4.11
C LEU A 118 -6.30 7.65 -4.45
N TRP A 119 -5.09 7.23 -4.08
CA TRP A 119 -4.50 5.92 -4.37
C TRP A 119 -4.59 5.50 -5.84
N TRP A 120 -4.58 6.46 -6.76
CA TRP A 120 -4.57 6.14 -8.17
C TRP A 120 -3.22 5.52 -8.58
N PRO A 121 -3.21 4.39 -9.31
CA PRO A 121 -1.98 3.72 -9.72
C PRO A 121 -1.06 4.55 -10.62
N ALA A 122 0.24 4.26 -10.56
CA ALA A 122 1.29 4.85 -11.38
C ALA A 122 1.45 6.38 -11.25
N LEU A 123 1.00 6.97 -10.14
CA LEU A 123 1.18 8.40 -9.83
C LEU A 123 2.36 8.71 -8.89
N PHE A 124 3.14 7.70 -8.49
CA PHE A 124 4.40 7.90 -7.79
C PHE A 124 5.56 8.02 -8.81
N PRO A 125 6.60 8.85 -8.55
CA PRO A 125 6.66 9.86 -7.49
C PRO A 125 5.71 11.02 -7.76
N ALA A 126 5.31 11.74 -6.71
CA ALA A 126 4.36 12.84 -6.87
C ALA A 126 4.91 13.96 -7.76
N ARG A 127 4.06 14.44 -8.68
CA ARG A 127 4.36 15.55 -9.59
C ARG A 127 4.24 16.88 -8.84
N MET A 128 5.30 17.31 -8.15
CA MET A 128 5.25 18.44 -7.22
C MET A 128 4.82 19.79 -7.83
N GLN A 129 4.97 19.96 -9.14
CA GLN A 129 4.51 21.16 -9.85
C GLN A 129 3.05 21.06 -10.31
N SER A 130 2.45 19.87 -10.22
CA SER A 130 1.05 19.67 -10.61
C SER A 130 0.11 20.23 -9.54
N PRO A 131 -0.90 21.01 -9.94
CA PRO A 131 -1.98 21.45 -9.05
C PRO A 131 -2.98 20.32 -8.71
N VAL A 132 -2.88 19.15 -9.36
CA VAL A 132 -3.70 17.98 -9.03
C VAL A 132 -3.36 17.50 -7.63
N ARG A 133 -4.39 17.30 -6.79
CA ARG A 133 -4.23 16.73 -5.44
C ARG A 133 -4.11 15.22 -5.55
N THR A 134 -2.97 14.66 -5.16
CA THR A 134 -2.65 13.25 -5.37
C THR A 134 -2.12 12.60 -4.10
N LEU A 135 -2.74 11.48 -3.73
CA LEU A 135 -2.10 10.42 -2.96
C LEU A 135 -1.88 9.24 -3.94
N PRO A 136 -0.64 8.80 -4.21
CA PRO A 136 -0.42 7.72 -5.16
C PRO A 136 -0.81 6.36 -4.57
N GLY A 137 -1.21 5.45 -5.44
CA GLY A 137 -1.48 4.05 -5.11
C GLY A 137 -0.37 3.12 -5.57
N LEU A 138 -0.78 2.04 -6.25
CA LEU A 138 0.10 1.05 -6.88
C LEU A 138 1.27 1.73 -7.60
N GLY A 139 2.48 1.27 -7.29
CA GLY A 139 3.74 1.85 -7.77
C GLY A 139 4.42 2.76 -6.74
N THR A 140 3.83 2.98 -5.57
CA THR A 140 4.55 3.59 -4.45
C THR A 140 5.44 2.54 -3.76
N PRO A 141 6.76 2.77 -3.62
CA PRO A 141 7.67 1.81 -3.00
C PRO A 141 7.70 1.96 -1.47
N ASP A 142 8.34 1.00 -0.82
CA ASP A 142 8.80 1.13 0.56
C ASP A 142 9.98 2.13 0.65
N ILE A 143 10.43 2.46 1.87
CA ILE A 143 11.53 3.40 2.09
C ILE A 143 12.89 2.91 1.57
N LEU A 144 12.98 1.62 1.21
CA LEU A 144 14.15 0.99 0.59
C LEU A 144 14.03 0.93 -0.94
N GLY A 145 12.95 1.46 -1.52
CA GLY A 145 12.72 1.48 -2.96
C GLY A 145 12.17 0.18 -3.54
N ARG A 146 11.62 -0.71 -2.71
CA ARG A 146 11.09 -2.03 -3.11
C ARG A 146 9.56 -2.00 -3.17
N LEU A 147 8.95 -3.04 -3.73
CA LEU A 147 7.49 -3.23 -3.74
C LEU A 147 6.88 -3.63 -2.38
N GLY A 148 7.66 -3.54 -1.30
CA GLY A 148 7.24 -3.84 0.06
C GLY A 148 7.57 -5.27 0.48
N VAL A 149 8.55 -5.40 1.37
CA VAL A 149 8.82 -6.64 2.11
C VAL A 149 9.03 -6.27 3.58
N GLY A 150 8.23 -6.86 4.46
CA GLY A 150 8.28 -6.61 5.90
C GLY A 150 9.44 -7.29 6.61
N THR A 151 9.30 -7.49 7.91
CA THR A 151 10.32 -8.09 8.75
C THR A 151 9.68 -9.01 9.77
N PHE A 152 10.13 -10.26 9.80
CA PHE A 152 9.65 -11.26 10.74
C PHE A 152 10.65 -11.45 11.88
N PHE A 153 10.18 -11.37 13.11
CA PHE A 153 10.96 -11.58 14.32
C PHE A 153 10.49 -12.86 14.99
N THR A 154 11.43 -13.75 15.33
CA THR A 154 11.06 -15.01 15.99
C THR A 154 12.11 -15.45 17.02
N THR A 155 11.71 -16.25 18.00
CA THR A 155 12.65 -17.01 18.86
C THR A 155 13.02 -18.37 18.27
N ASP A 156 12.40 -18.77 17.17
CA ASP A 156 12.75 -19.99 16.43
C ASP A 156 14.08 -19.79 15.68
N GLN A 157 15.11 -20.54 16.05
CA GLN A 157 16.42 -20.45 15.40
C GLN A 157 16.47 -21.14 14.04
N ASP A 158 15.62 -22.15 13.83
CA ASP A 158 15.66 -22.96 12.61
C ASP A 158 15.06 -22.18 11.42
N LEU A 159 14.08 -21.30 11.70
CA LEU A 159 13.38 -20.53 10.68
C LEU A 159 14.27 -19.57 9.89
N VAL A 160 15.41 -19.14 10.45
CA VAL A 160 16.39 -18.28 9.74
C VAL A 160 17.08 -19.01 8.60
N HIS A 161 17.17 -20.34 8.68
CA HIS A 161 17.86 -21.17 7.69
C HIS A 161 16.91 -21.76 6.64
N GLU A 162 15.60 -21.53 6.79
CA GLU A 162 14.60 -21.98 5.83
C GLU A 162 14.79 -21.29 4.47
N LYS A 163 14.98 -22.09 3.42
CA LYS A 163 15.14 -21.58 2.05
C LYS A 163 13.77 -21.30 1.42
N GLY A 164 13.70 -20.25 0.60
CA GLY A 164 12.53 -19.95 -0.24
C GLY A 164 11.66 -18.80 0.24
N ARG A 165 11.83 -18.34 1.48
CA ARG A 165 11.14 -17.14 2.00
C ARG A 165 11.66 -15.87 1.34
N LYS A 166 10.73 -14.98 1.00
CA LYS A 166 11.06 -13.62 0.52
C LYS A 166 11.24 -12.66 1.71
N THR A 167 10.52 -12.91 2.79
CA THR A 167 10.51 -12.11 4.02
C THR A 167 11.76 -12.42 4.87
N PRO A 168 12.55 -11.39 5.25
CA PRO A 168 13.69 -11.59 6.13
C PRO A 168 13.23 -11.95 7.55
N VAL A 169 13.88 -12.96 8.12
CA VAL A 169 13.66 -13.47 9.48
C VAL A 169 14.82 -13.05 10.38
N PHE A 170 14.51 -12.47 11.54
CA PHE A 170 15.49 -12.08 12.55
C PHE A 170 15.22 -12.78 13.88
N VAL A 171 16.24 -13.46 14.40
CA VAL A 171 16.15 -14.14 15.69
C VAL A 171 16.22 -13.13 16.83
N LEU A 172 15.24 -13.24 17.71
CA LEU A 172 15.14 -12.51 18.96
C LEU A 172 16.08 -13.11 20.00
N GLN A 173 17.00 -12.30 20.52
CA GLN A 173 17.94 -12.71 21.57
C GLN A 173 17.29 -12.56 22.95
N ALA A 174 17.27 -13.63 23.74
CA ALA A 174 16.79 -13.56 25.12
C ALA A 174 17.72 -12.69 25.99
N THR A 175 17.15 -11.74 26.72
CA THR A 175 17.88 -10.84 27.63
C THR A 175 17.47 -11.01 29.10
N GLY A 176 16.47 -11.86 29.37
CA GLY A 176 15.97 -12.20 30.70
C GLY A 176 14.66 -12.99 30.62
N ASN A 177 14.03 -13.28 31.76
CA ASN A 177 12.79 -14.03 31.82
C ASN A 177 11.67 -13.34 31.02
N GLY A 178 11.33 -13.89 29.86
CA GLY A 178 10.30 -13.34 28.96
C GLY A 178 10.71 -12.06 28.23
N ARG A 179 11.98 -11.65 28.31
CA ARG A 179 12.51 -10.45 27.64
C ARG A 179 13.38 -10.81 26.46
N TYR A 180 13.17 -10.10 25.36
CA TYR A 180 13.85 -10.35 24.11
C TYR A 180 14.30 -9.05 23.44
N LYS A 181 15.37 -9.13 22.66
CA LYS A 181 15.91 -8.02 21.87
C LYS A 181 16.09 -8.45 20.41
N GLY A 182 15.67 -7.59 19.50
CA GLY A 182 15.87 -7.70 18.06
C GLY A 182 16.32 -6.37 17.45
N LEU A 183 16.61 -6.41 16.14
CA LEU A 183 17.02 -5.23 15.37
C LEU A 183 16.10 -5.07 14.16
N LEU A 184 15.47 -3.91 14.05
CA LEU A 184 14.75 -3.53 12.84
C LEU A 184 15.69 -2.77 11.91
N HIS A 185 15.97 -3.34 10.75
CA HIS A 185 16.84 -2.77 9.73
C HIS A 185 16.07 -1.75 8.88
N GLY A 186 16.67 -0.59 8.67
CA GLY A 186 16.12 0.51 7.86
C GLY A 186 17.05 0.92 6.71
N PRO A 187 16.90 2.16 6.22
CA PRO A 187 17.69 2.68 5.10
C PRO A 187 19.19 2.57 5.29
N MET A 188 19.92 2.42 4.18
CA MET A 188 21.37 2.36 4.18
C MET A 188 21.99 3.69 4.64
N ARG A 189 23.08 3.61 5.42
CA ARG A 189 23.90 4.73 5.87
C ARG A 189 25.37 4.50 5.51
N LYS A 190 26.07 5.59 5.22
CA LYS A 190 27.53 5.56 5.04
C LYS A 190 28.22 5.70 6.40
N THR A 191 29.15 4.82 6.70
CA THR A 191 30.02 4.85 7.87
C THR A 191 31.48 4.92 7.43
N ARG A 192 32.40 5.04 8.39
CA ARG A 192 33.85 4.97 8.11
C ARG A 192 34.28 3.64 7.49
N ASN A 193 33.52 2.57 7.75
CA ASN A 193 33.87 1.19 7.36
C ASN A 193 33.07 0.69 6.14
N GLY A 194 32.27 1.55 5.50
CA GLY A 194 31.49 1.20 4.31
C GLY A 194 30.03 1.64 4.38
N VAL A 195 29.17 0.91 3.67
CA VAL A 195 27.72 1.12 3.67
C VAL A 195 27.06 0.01 4.48
N GLU A 196 26.21 0.37 5.43
CA GLU A 196 25.46 -0.59 6.26
C GLU A 196 24.02 -0.12 6.46
N ALA A 197 23.14 -1.03 6.91
CA ALA A 197 21.78 -0.66 7.29
C ALA A 197 21.78 0.20 8.56
N SER A 198 20.94 1.25 8.59
CA SER A 198 20.54 1.84 9.87
C SER A 198 19.67 0.86 10.66
N THR A 199 19.69 0.95 11.98
CA THR A 199 18.98 0.01 12.85
C THR A 199 18.25 0.74 13.98
N ILE A 200 17.14 0.16 14.42
CA ILE A 200 16.41 0.52 15.63
C ILE A 200 16.30 -0.73 16.49
N ASP A 201 16.63 -0.61 17.78
CA ASP A 201 16.44 -1.68 18.75
C ASP A 201 14.94 -1.95 18.92
N VAL A 202 14.56 -3.23 18.87
CA VAL A 202 13.21 -3.71 19.17
C VAL A 202 13.31 -4.53 20.44
N ASN A 203 12.84 -4.00 21.56
CA ASN A 203 12.80 -4.72 22.83
C ASN A 203 11.39 -5.24 23.06
N ILE A 204 11.28 -6.50 23.48
CA ILE A 204 9.99 -7.18 23.63
C ILE A 204 9.91 -7.80 25.02
N ASP A 205 8.86 -7.46 25.75
CA ASP A 205 8.49 -8.11 27.02
C ASP A 205 7.25 -8.96 26.77
N ARG A 206 7.39 -10.29 26.82
CA ARG A 206 6.24 -11.21 26.77
C ARG A 206 5.44 -11.07 28.06
N VAL A 207 4.15 -10.75 27.93
CA VAL A 207 3.25 -10.59 29.07
C VAL A 207 2.66 -11.95 29.46
N ASP A 208 2.05 -12.64 28.49
CA ASP A 208 1.43 -13.97 28.69
C ASP A 208 1.40 -14.78 27.38
N GLU A 209 0.42 -15.68 27.22
CA GLU A 209 0.24 -16.55 26.05
C GLU A 209 -0.40 -15.85 24.84
N HIS A 210 -0.90 -14.63 25.03
CA HIS A 210 -1.65 -13.88 24.02
C HIS A 210 -1.17 -12.43 23.89
N ALA A 211 -0.31 -11.95 24.79
CA ALA A 211 0.12 -10.56 24.80
C ALA A 211 1.64 -10.37 24.93
N ALA A 212 2.13 -9.29 24.32
CA ALA A 212 3.50 -8.82 24.45
C ALA A 212 3.55 -7.28 24.40
N HIS A 213 4.52 -6.68 25.09
CA HIS A 213 4.84 -5.26 24.94
C HIS A 213 6.07 -5.10 24.04
N ILE A 214 6.00 -4.17 23.09
CA ILE A 214 7.14 -3.79 22.25
C ILE A 214 7.57 -2.36 22.57
N GLN A 215 8.86 -2.18 22.79
CA GLN A 215 9.52 -0.88 22.74
C GLN A 215 10.37 -0.76 21.48
N VAL A 216 10.02 0.19 20.61
CA VAL A 216 10.71 0.44 19.34
C VAL A 216 10.78 1.95 19.07
N ASP A 217 11.98 2.46 18.81
CA ASP A 217 12.25 3.91 18.76
C ASP A 217 11.75 4.61 20.06
N LYS A 218 10.82 5.56 19.95
CA LYS A 218 10.18 6.25 21.07
C LYS A 218 8.83 5.65 21.48
N HIS A 219 8.38 4.58 20.81
CA HIS A 219 7.04 4.01 20.99
C HIS A 219 7.06 2.84 21.95
N GLN A 220 6.01 2.73 22.75
CA GLN A 220 5.67 1.56 23.55
C GLN A 220 4.31 1.07 23.10
N LEU A 221 4.24 -0.18 22.64
CA LEU A 221 3.03 -0.79 22.08
C LEU A 221 2.65 -2.01 22.91
N ALA A 222 1.39 -2.07 23.32
CA ALA A 222 0.79 -3.31 23.80
C ALA A 222 0.21 -4.07 22.60
N LEU A 223 0.71 -5.29 22.37
CA LEU A 223 0.24 -6.16 21.31
C LEU A 223 -0.58 -7.30 21.91
N GLN A 224 -1.70 -7.56 21.25
CA GLN A 224 -2.51 -8.76 21.44
C GLN A 224 -2.35 -9.66 20.21
N ALA A 225 -2.30 -10.96 20.42
CA ALA A 225 -2.13 -11.93 19.34
C ALA A 225 -3.25 -11.77 18.31
N GLY A 226 -2.89 -11.70 17.04
CA GLY A 226 -3.83 -11.50 15.94
C GLY A 226 -4.34 -10.07 15.75
N GLN A 227 -3.96 -9.10 16.60
CA GLN A 227 -4.37 -7.71 16.46
C GLN A 227 -3.23 -6.84 15.93
N TRP A 228 -3.52 -6.07 14.88
CA TRP A 228 -2.59 -5.10 14.33
C TRP A 228 -2.49 -3.87 15.25
N SER A 229 -1.26 -3.52 15.64
CA SER A 229 -0.99 -2.25 16.35
C SER A 229 -1.39 -1.02 15.52
N PRO A 230 -1.51 0.18 16.12
CA PRO A 230 -1.59 1.42 15.36
C PRO A 230 -0.40 1.62 14.42
N ILE A 231 -0.58 2.42 13.38
CA ILE A 231 0.54 2.87 12.53
C ILE A 231 1.44 3.79 13.36
N ILE A 232 2.74 3.46 13.41
CA ILE A 232 3.74 4.25 14.10
C ILE A 232 4.74 4.88 13.14
N GLU A 233 5.28 6.04 13.51
CA GLU A 233 6.37 6.73 12.81
C GLU A 233 7.72 6.37 13.44
N LEU A 234 8.63 5.81 12.65
CA LEU A 234 9.99 5.47 13.08
C LEU A 234 11.03 6.44 12.51
N SER A 235 12.04 6.79 13.31
CA SER A 235 13.13 7.68 12.91
C SER A 235 14.47 6.95 12.79
N PHE A 236 14.91 6.67 11.56
CA PHE A 236 16.18 6.00 11.28
C PHE A 236 17.32 7.01 11.13
N LYS A 237 18.31 6.94 12.03
CA LYS A 237 19.51 7.77 11.96
C LYS A 237 20.43 7.27 10.83
N VAL A 238 20.57 8.07 9.78
CA VAL A 238 21.45 7.76 8.63
C VAL A 238 22.72 8.60 8.60
N SER A 239 22.79 9.68 9.38
CA SER A 239 24.01 10.41 9.70
C SER A 239 23.87 11.13 11.04
N ARG A 240 24.91 11.84 11.50
CA ARG A 240 24.86 12.65 12.73
C ARG A 240 23.77 13.73 12.70
N PHE A 241 23.44 14.25 11.51
CA PHE A 241 22.55 15.41 11.34
C PHE A 241 21.25 15.08 10.62
N PHE A 242 21.12 13.88 10.04
CA PHE A 242 19.98 13.53 9.21
C PHE A 242 19.37 12.19 9.63
N SER A 243 18.04 12.16 9.70
CA SER A 243 17.25 10.96 9.94
C SER A 243 16.18 10.82 8.87
N ILE A 244 15.94 9.60 8.43
CA ILE A 244 14.86 9.27 7.49
C ILE A 244 13.68 8.75 8.32
N ARG A 245 12.49 9.27 8.04
CA ARG A 245 11.26 8.77 8.67
C ARG A 245 10.56 7.75 7.78
N ALA A 246 10.09 6.70 8.41
CA ALA A 246 9.25 5.68 7.81
C ALA A 246 8.03 5.43 8.71
N ILE A 247 7.03 4.76 8.17
CA ILE A 247 5.87 4.29 8.92
C ILE A 247 5.74 2.77 8.81
N THR A 248 5.23 2.12 9.84
CA THR A 248 4.96 0.67 9.84
C THR A 248 3.86 0.33 10.86
N ARG A 249 3.44 -0.93 10.87
CA ARG A 249 2.62 -1.55 11.91
C ARG A 249 3.25 -2.88 12.31
N PHE A 250 3.06 -3.24 13.56
CA PHE A 250 3.40 -4.55 14.11
C PHE A 250 2.15 -5.38 14.34
N ILE A 251 2.31 -6.70 14.28
CA ILE A 251 1.35 -7.70 14.77
C ILE A 251 2.09 -8.76 15.56
N LEU A 252 1.50 -9.18 16.68
CA LEU A 252 1.90 -10.38 17.39
C LEU A 252 1.21 -11.57 16.72
N LYS A 253 1.96 -12.43 16.05
CA LYS A 253 1.40 -13.63 15.42
C LYS A 253 1.05 -14.66 16.48
N GLN A 254 1.99 -14.95 17.38
CA GLN A 254 1.85 -15.89 18.50
C GLN A 254 2.98 -15.68 19.53
N THR A 255 2.82 -16.21 20.75
CA THR A 255 3.87 -16.20 21.79
C THR A 255 4.43 -17.59 22.13
N LYS A 256 3.77 -18.65 21.67
CA LYS A 256 4.11 -20.06 21.90
C LYS A 256 3.81 -20.88 20.63
N PRO A 257 4.59 -21.95 20.33
CA PRO A 257 5.82 -22.38 21.05
C PRO A 257 6.95 -21.36 20.92
N TYR A 258 6.95 -20.57 19.85
CA TYR A 258 7.88 -19.48 19.61
C TYR A 258 7.18 -18.13 19.71
N LEU A 259 7.90 -17.12 20.16
CA LEU A 259 7.45 -15.73 20.09
C LEU A 259 7.66 -15.23 18.67
N GLU A 260 6.58 -14.89 17.98
CA GLU A 260 6.59 -14.48 16.58
C GLU A 260 5.88 -13.14 16.40
N ILE A 261 6.61 -12.16 15.89
CA ILE A 261 6.12 -10.80 15.68
C ILE A 261 6.47 -10.40 14.25
N TYR A 262 5.54 -9.76 13.57
CA TYR A 262 5.75 -9.29 12.22
C TYR A 262 5.60 -7.76 12.15
N ALA A 263 6.53 -7.10 11.47
CA ALA A 263 6.45 -5.70 11.11
C ALA A 263 6.16 -5.58 9.61
N LEU A 264 5.16 -4.79 9.24
CA LEU A 264 4.90 -4.44 7.85
C LEU A 264 6.13 -3.75 7.21
N PRO A 265 6.25 -3.79 5.87
CA PRO A 265 7.30 -3.07 5.16
C PRO A 265 7.43 -1.63 5.67
N LEU A 266 8.67 -1.14 5.80
CA LEU A 266 8.92 0.24 6.21
C LEU A 266 8.47 1.19 5.09
N GLN A 267 7.30 1.81 5.24
CA GLN A 267 6.70 2.60 4.18
C GLN A 267 7.17 4.06 4.23
N ILE A 268 7.07 4.73 3.09
CA ILE A 268 7.43 6.14 2.95
C ILE A 268 6.58 6.99 3.89
N HIS A 269 7.21 7.81 4.74
CA HIS A 269 6.47 8.82 5.48
C HIS A 269 5.93 9.89 4.51
N PRO A 270 4.61 10.19 4.50
CA PRO A 270 4.01 11.02 3.46
C PRO A 270 4.51 12.48 3.45
N GLU A 271 4.83 13.04 4.62
CA GLU A 271 5.40 14.40 4.74
C GLU A 271 6.94 14.47 4.83
N ARG A 272 7.60 13.43 5.35
CA ARG A 272 8.99 13.49 5.85
C ARG A 272 9.88 12.41 5.22
N SER A 273 9.76 12.30 3.90
CA SER A 273 10.53 11.38 3.07
C SER A 273 11.43 12.14 2.10
N PRO A 274 12.61 11.58 1.74
CA PRO A 274 13.43 12.10 0.65
C PRO A 274 12.69 12.06 -0.71
N TRP A 275 11.73 11.15 -0.88
CA TRP A 275 10.92 11.06 -2.09
C TRP A 275 9.52 11.62 -1.86
N PRO A 276 9.02 12.47 -2.77
CA PRO A 276 7.71 13.07 -2.62
C PRO A 276 6.63 12.00 -2.80
N TYR A 277 5.93 11.68 -1.70
CA TYR A 277 4.82 10.73 -1.69
C TYR A 277 3.61 11.28 -2.43
N GLY A 278 3.07 12.42 -1.99
CA GLY A 278 1.89 13.04 -2.60
C GLY A 278 2.10 14.53 -2.86
N THR A 279 1.14 15.14 -3.55
CA THR A 279 1.18 16.56 -3.94
C THR A 279 -0.23 17.16 -3.95
N PRO A 280 -0.42 18.47 -3.80
CA PRO A 280 0.50 19.41 -3.16
C PRO A 280 0.87 19.01 -1.72
N ARG A 281 1.98 19.53 -1.18
CA ARG A 281 2.46 19.12 0.17
C ARG A 281 1.45 19.44 1.27
N ASP A 282 0.77 20.57 1.17
CA ASP A 282 -0.26 21.02 2.11
C ASP A 282 -1.51 20.12 2.06
N PHE A 283 -1.90 19.63 0.88
CA PHE A 283 -2.96 18.64 0.73
C PHE A 283 -2.65 17.34 1.48
N VAL A 284 -1.44 16.79 1.30
CA VAL A 284 -0.98 15.59 2.00
C VAL A 284 -0.94 15.81 3.51
N LYS A 285 -0.32 16.93 3.93
CA LYS A 285 -0.20 17.31 5.34
C LYS A 285 -1.55 17.48 6.02
N LYS A 286 -2.49 18.16 5.35
CA LYS A 286 -3.86 18.33 5.86
C LYS A 286 -4.55 16.98 6.01
N THR A 287 -4.47 16.12 4.99
CA THR A 287 -5.09 14.78 5.04
C THR A 287 -4.52 13.94 6.20
N TRP A 288 -3.20 13.91 6.34
CA TRP A 288 -2.51 13.21 7.43
C TRP A 288 -2.93 13.73 8.82
N LYS A 289 -2.95 15.06 8.99
CA LYS A 289 -3.33 15.69 10.26
C LYS A 289 -4.80 15.45 10.62
N GLU A 290 -5.70 15.59 9.65
CA GLU A 290 -7.15 15.56 9.90
C GLU A 290 -7.73 14.14 9.99
N ARG A 291 -7.12 13.14 9.33
CA ARG A 291 -7.61 11.74 9.31
C ARG A 291 -6.67 10.75 9.98
N GLY A 292 -5.56 11.23 10.50
CA GLY A 292 -4.52 10.41 11.13
C GLY A 292 -3.71 9.58 10.14
N PRO A 293 -2.83 8.71 10.66
CA PRO A 293 -1.96 7.87 9.85
C PRO A 293 -2.71 6.93 8.90
N PHE A 294 -2.12 6.71 7.72
CA PHE A 294 -2.53 5.72 6.73
C PHE A 294 -1.30 5.08 6.07
N LEU A 295 -1.42 3.85 5.60
CA LEU A 295 -0.36 3.15 4.90
C LEU A 295 -0.15 3.75 3.50
N THR A 296 1.10 3.97 3.12
CA THR A 296 1.54 4.68 1.90
C THR A 296 2.11 3.77 0.82
N LEU A 297 2.45 2.52 1.13
CA LEU A 297 2.91 1.54 0.15
C LEU A 297 1.83 1.31 -0.92
N GLY A 298 2.25 1.05 -2.16
CA GLY A 298 1.32 0.83 -3.27
C GLY A 298 0.38 -0.36 -3.06
N TRP A 299 0.91 -1.46 -2.51
CA TRP A 299 0.14 -2.61 -2.04
C TRP A 299 0.42 -2.86 -0.56
N PRO A 300 -0.32 -2.21 0.34
CA PRO A 300 -0.12 -2.40 1.78
C PRO A 300 -0.69 -3.72 2.31
N GLN A 301 -1.52 -4.42 1.53
CA GLN A 301 -2.02 -5.77 1.85
C GLN A 301 -0.90 -6.78 1.56
N ASP A 302 -0.15 -7.14 2.60
CA ASP A 302 1.09 -7.90 2.45
C ASP A 302 0.82 -9.39 2.19
N THR A 303 0.63 -9.73 0.91
CA THR A 303 0.47 -11.13 0.48
C THR A 303 1.76 -11.92 0.62
N THR A 304 2.93 -11.26 0.58
CA THR A 304 4.21 -11.94 0.76
C THR A 304 4.32 -12.47 2.18
N ALA A 305 3.88 -11.69 3.17
CA ALA A 305 3.81 -12.13 4.56
C ALA A 305 2.85 -13.30 4.76
N LEU A 306 1.73 -13.35 4.03
CA LEU A 306 0.79 -14.46 4.09
C LEU A 306 1.37 -15.72 3.42
N GLU A 307 1.92 -15.59 2.20
CA GLU A 307 2.60 -16.67 1.47
C GLU A 307 3.74 -17.29 2.29
N ASP A 308 4.54 -16.46 2.95
CA ASP A 308 5.64 -16.90 3.82
C ASP A 308 5.15 -17.37 5.20
N GLY A 309 3.85 -17.30 5.52
CA GLY A 309 3.32 -17.70 6.84
C GLY A 309 3.77 -16.82 8.01
N CYS A 310 4.18 -15.58 7.73
CA CYS A 310 4.50 -14.56 8.73
C CYS A 310 3.26 -13.93 9.37
N ILE A 311 2.10 -14.05 8.71
CA ILE A 311 0.77 -13.72 9.23
C ILE A 311 -0.21 -14.86 8.89
N THR A 312 -1.35 -14.91 9.56
CA THR A 312 -2.36 -15.98 9.36
C THR A 312 -3.51 -15.56 8.44
N ASP A 313 -4.28 -16.55 7.99
CA ASP A 313 -5.49 -16.36 7.15
C ASP A 313 -6.57 -15.49 7.79
N ASP A 314 -6.56 -15.29 9.12
CA ASP A 314 -7.46 -14.37 9.82
C ASP A 314 -6.84 -12.97 9.98
N GLN A 315 -5.52 -12.88 10.07
CA GLN A 315 -4.78 -11.63 10.25
C GLN A 315 -4.70 -10.81 8.96
N PHE A 316 -4.62 -11.48 7.81
CA PHE A 316 -4.57 -10.81 6.50
C PHE A 316 -5.89 -10.11 6.12
N PRO A 317 -7.08 -10.74 6.23
CA PRO A 317 -8.36 -10.04 6.02
C PRO A 317 -8.56 -8.86 6.97
N SER A 318 -8.15 -8.99 8.24
CA SER A 318 -8.17 -7.89 9.20
C SER A 318 -7.30 -6.70 8.76
N LEU A 319 -6.11 -6.97 8.21
CA LEU A 319 -5.27 -5.93 7.60
C LEU A 319 -5.97 -5.24 6.42
N CYS A 320 -6.59 -6.03 5.55
CA CYS A 320 -7.32 -5.55 4.38
C CYS A 320 -8.49 -4.64 4.80
N ASP A 321 -9.23 -5.02 5.83
CA ASP A 321 -10.35 -4.24 6.39
C ASP A 321 -9.89 -2.90 6.95
N ASP A 322 -8.82 -2.89 7.75
CA ASP A 322 -8.23 -1.67 8.29
C ASP A 322 -7.79 -0.70 7.17
N ILE A 323 -7.19 -1.23 6.11
CA ILE A 323 -6.75 -0.44 4.96
C ILE A 323 -7.94 0.20 4.25
N VAL A 324 -8.97 -0.59 3.92
CA VAL A 324 -10.14 -0.08 3.20
C VAL A 324 -10.94 0.88 4.05
N ALA A 325 -11.15 0.60 5.34
CA ALA A 325 -11.82 1.51 6.25
C ALA A 325 -11.09 2.86 6.35
N LYS A 326 -9.75 2.84 6.41
CA LYS A 326 -8.95 4.08 6.43
C LYS A 326 -9.04 4.84 5.09
N ARG A 327 -8.96 4.15 3.96
CA ARG A 327 -9.07 4.77 2.63
C ARG A 327 -10.47 5.35 2.41
N GLU A 328 -11.50 4.64 2.82
CA GLU A 328 -12.88 5.11 2.81
C GLU A 328 -13.06 6.35 3.67
N GLN A 329 -12.58 6.34 4.92
CA GLN A 329 -12.67 7.50 5.81
C GLN A 329 -12.06 8.77 5.19
N ILE A 330 -10.93 8.62 4.49
CA ILE A 330 -10.25 9.73 3.80
C ILE A 330 -11.04 10.14 2.54
N LEU A 331 -11.56 9.20 1.76
CA LEU A 331 -12.43 9.47 0.62
C LEU A 331 -13.64 10.30 1.07
N MET A 332 -14.37 9.86 2.09
CA MET A 332 -15.55 10.56 2.61
C MET A 332 -15.20 11.97 3.09
N TYR A 333 -14.08 12.15 3.78
CA TYR A 333 -13.61 13.47 4.19
C TYR A 333 -13.38 14.43 3.01
N HIS A 334 -12.85 13.95 1.89
CA HIS A 334 -12.66 14.77 0.68
C HIS A 334 -13.97 14.96 -0.09
N LEU A 335 -14.86 13.95 -0.08
CA LEU A 335 -16.18 14.01 -0.69
C LEU A 335 -17.09 15.04 -0.01
N ASP A 336 -17.07 15.13 1.32
CA ASP A 336 -17.81 16.14 2.10
C ASP A 336 -17.43 17.58 1.72
N GLN A 337 -16.18 17.78 1.27
CA GLN A 337 -15.65 19.08 0.85
C GLN A 337 -15.74 19.29 -0.66
N PHE A 338 -16.23 18.31 -1.42
CA PHE A 338 -16.17 18.28 -2.88
C PHE A 338 -17.31 19.08 -3.53
N LYS A 339 -16.97 20.30 -3.97
CA LYS A 339 -17.91 21.22 -4.63
C LYS A 339 -17.99 21.03 -6.14
N GLU A 340 -16.85 20.85 -6.79
CA GLU A 340 -16.74 20.76 -8.24
C GLU A 340 -15.42 20.11 -8.69
N GLY A 341 -15.40 19.72 -9.98
CA GLY A 341 -14.26 19.13 -10.66
C GLY A 341 -14.29 17.62 -10.65
N VAL A 342 -13.15 16.99 -10.38
CA VAL A 342 -12.97 15.53 -10.36
C VAL A 342 -12.45 15.08 -9.00
N LEU A 343 -13.12 14.10 -8.39
CA LEU A 343 -12.65 13.35 -7.23
C LEU A 343 -12.60 11.87 -7.60
N ALA A 344 -11.40 11.30 -7.66
CA ALA A 344 -11.18 9.91 -8.00
C ALA A 344 -10.51 9.16 -6.85
N ASN A 345 -10.92 7.91 -6.63
CA ASN A 345 -10.35 7.04 -5.61
C ASN A 345 -10.30 5.60 -6.09
N VAL A 346 -9.20 4.89 -5.84
CA VAL A 346 -9.06 3.45 -6.15
C VAL A 346 -8.99 2.62 -4.86
N PHE A 347 -9.82 1.58 -4.80
CA PHE A 347 -9.74 0.48 -3.85
C PHE A 347 -9.12 -0.73 -4.55
N ASP A 348 -7.92 -1.12 -4.12
CA ASP A 348 -7.11 -2.20 -4.70
C ASP A 348 -7.22 -3.52 -3.93
N THR A 349 -7.96 -3.54 -2.83
CA THR A 349 -7.92 -4.64 -1.87
C THR A 349 -8.57 -5.92 -2.40
N MET A 350 -9.59 -5.80 -3.25
CA MET A 350 -10.25 -6.95 -3.88
C MET A 350 -9.27 -7.78 -4.72
N ASP A 351 -8.40 -7.14 -5.51
CA ASP A 351 -7.32 -7.81 -6.25
C ASP A 351 -6.49 -8.71 -5.32
N ARG A 352 -6.02 -8.14 -4.20
CA ARG A 352 -5.17 -8.84 -3.22
C ARG A 352 -5.90 -9.99 -2.55
N VAL A 353 -7.17 -9.80 -2.19
CA VAL A 353 -8.02 -10.82 -1.61
C VAL A 353 -8.26 -11.97 -2.59
N GLN A 354 -8.58 -11.66 -3.85
CA GLN A 354 -8.78 -12.69 -4.87
C GLN A 354 -7.49 -13.49 -5.09
N HIS A 355 -6.33 -12.84 -5.17
CA HIS A 355 -5.05 -13.54 -5.29
C HIS A 355 -4.81 -14.58 -4.18
N MET A 356 -5.22 -14.30 -2.95
CA MET A 356 -4.97 -15.18 -1.80
C MET A 356 -6.07 -16.23 -1.60
N PHE A 357 -7.32 -15.92 -1.95
CA PHE A 357 -8.48 -16.70 -1.51
C PHE A 357 -9.34 -17.26 -2.65
N TRP A 358 -9.00 -17.00 -3.92
CA TRP A 358 -9.81 -17.43 -5.08
C TRP A 358 -10.13 -18.93 -5.10
N ARG A 359 -9.15 -19.75 -4.73
CA ARG A 359 -9.27 -21.20 -4.80
C ARG A 359 -10.10 -21.78 -3.66
N ASP A 360 -9.83 -21.34 -2.43
CA ASP A 360 -10.25 -22.08 -1.24
C ASP A 360 -11.28 -21.34 -0.37
N ARG A 361 -11.47 -20.02 -0.57
CA ARG A 361 -12.33 -19.17 0.27
C ARG A 361 -13.20 -18.19 -0.55
N PRO A 362 -14.11 -18.71 -1.40
CA PRO A 362 -15.02 -17.88 -2.20
C PRO A 362 -15.97 -17.03 -1.32
N ASP A 363 -16.26 -17.48 -0.10
CA ASP A 363 -17.04 -16.74 0.90
C ASP A 363 -16.40 -15.40 1.26
N VAL A 364 -15.06 -15.36 1.39
CA VAL A 364 -14.31 -14.14 1.68
C VAL A 364 -14.45 -13.17 0.50
N ILE A 365 -14.30 -13.66 -0.73
CA ILE A 365 -14.42 -12.84 -1.94
C ILE A 365 -15.83 -12.26 -2.07
N GLU A 366 -16.88 -13.07 -1.92
CA GLU A 366 -18.27 -12.56 -1.97
C GLU A 366 -18.54 -11.49 -0.91
N ALA A 367 -18.02 -11.68 0.32
CA ALA A 367 -18.14 -10.69 1.38
C ALA A 367 -17.47 -9.35 0.98
N TRP A 368 -16.35 -9.40 0.26
CA TRP A 368 -15.70 -8.20 -0.27
C TRP A 368 -16.52 -7.48 -1.34
N TYR A 369 -17.27 -8.19 -2.19
CA TYR A 369 -18.20 -7.53 -3.14
C TYR A 369 -19.27 -6.75 -2.38
N GLY A 370 -19.84 -7.34 -1.32
CA GLY A 370 -20.81 -6.67 -0.45
C GLY A 370 -20.23 -5.45 0.28
N LYS A 371 -18.97 -5.52 0.74
CA LYS A 371 -18.28 -4.37 1.35
C LYS A 371 -18.12 -3.22 0.36
N LEU A 372 -17.61 -3.51 -0.85
CA LEU A 372 -17.42 -2.49 -1.89
C LEU A 372 -18.75 -1.90 -2.37
N ASP A 373 -19.79 -2.71 -2.50
CA ASP A 373 -21.16 -2.25 -2.77
C ASP A 373 -21.64 -1.26 -1.72
N GLY A 374 -21.43 -1.57 -0.44
CA GLY A 374 -21.77 -0.68 0.67
C GLY A 374 -20.99 0.65 0.64
N ILE A 375 -19.71 0.63 0.25
CA ILE A 375 -18.91 1.86 0.08
C ILE A 375 -19.51 2.73 -1.03
N VAL A 376 -19.81 2.14 -2.19
CA VAL A 376 -20.43 2.88 -3.30
C VAL A 376 -21.77 3.47 -2.88
N GLY A 377 -22.59 2.72 -2.14
CA GLY A 377 -23.84 3.21 -1.58
C GLY A 377 -23.71 4.40 -0.62
N ARG A 378 -22.56 4.58 0.04
CA ARG A 378 -22.28 5.74 0.93
C ARG A 378 -21.67 6.93 0.21
N VAL A 379 -21.11 6.74 -0.99
CA VAL A 379 -20.55 7.82 -1.82
C VAL A 379 -21.66 8.61 -2.53
N GLU A 380 -22.79 7.97 -2.81
CA GLU A 380 -23.99 8.60 -3.36
C GLU A 380 -24.76 9.40 -2.31
#